data_AF-A0A2W4YRZ8-F1
#
_entry.id   AF-A0A2W4YRZ8-F1
#
_cell.length_a   1.000
_cell.length_b   1.000
_cell.length_c   1.000
_cell.angle_alpha   90.00
_cell.angle_beta   90.00
_cell.angle_gamma   90.00
#
_symmetry.space_group_name_H-M   'P 1'
#
loop_
_entity.id
_entity.type
_entity.pdbx_description
1 polymer ?
#
loop_
_entity_poly.entity_id
_entity_poly.type
_entity_poly.pdbx_seq_one_letter_code
_entity_poly.pdbx_strand_id
1 'polypeptide(L)'
;MIGRIKDWAKRHWPRLRLRTILFATLFLVAALPGFGAVFLRVYENTLVRQTEAELVAQGAALSATAAALWPAAPPGRVAHHEIIGGDHPYSMDAPASGIDLSTTPIRAERPPVAVGAKPFPDAVAAAARLSPIIDATRSATLASIILLDRNGSIVTGSSAVGSYAALPEVAAAFAGRATTVLRRNGAYRATYRFEWLSRAAAIRVHYARPIIVGDRVVGVLLLSRSARALFRGLYEDRGKIALGIAAIFGLLVVLSGVISRGVTRPIEQLGAATRAVASGRGRVPDPPPTAAIEIQGLYADFAVMAAAIERRSRYLRDFAHAVSHEFKTPLAGIRGAVELLQDHPDMAAEDRRRFLANADADARRLALLVTRLLDLARADMAEPGEERTDAAQVVMRVADASRTAGFSIEVVGLAVLPIVTVPATTLEAVLATLLENSRQAGAQSVTIQLSTTDTQLEVRVNDDGPGVPLADRGRLFEPFFTTKRDTGGTGLGLAISRSLIEVQRGGLTISDSEIATFIIRIPLEI
;
A
#
# COMPACT_ATOMS: atom_id res chain seq x y z
N MET A 1 -19.48 -18.64 20.94
CA MET A 1 -18.00 -18.54 20.93
C MET A 1 -17.49 -17.55 19.86
N ILE A 2 -17.95 -17.66 18.60
CA ILE A 2 -17.52 -16.79 17.47
C ILE A 2 -17.81 -15.28 17.70
N GLY A 3 -18.94 -14.93 18.33
CA GLY A 3 -19.28 -13.53 18.64
C GLY A 3 -18.31 -12.86 19.62
N ARG A 4 -17.94 -13.55 20.71
CA ARG A 4 -16.97 -13.02 21.70
C ARG A 4 -15.58 -12.81 21.11
N ILE A 5 -15.13 -13.71 20.24
CA ILE A 5 -13.85 -13.57 19.52
C ILE A 5 -13.91 -12.36 18.58
N LYS A 6 -15.04 -12.16 17.88
CA LYS A 6 -15.25 -11.02 16.98
C LYS A 6 -15.18 -9.68 17.71
N ASP A 7 -15.76 -9.58 18.90
CA ASP A 7 -15.78 -8.33 19.68
C ASP A 7 -14.48 -8.08 20.46
N TRP A 8 -13.75 -9.13 20.83
CA TRP A 8 -12.40 -9.01 21.37
C TRP A 8 -11.41 -8.55 20.29
N ALA A 9 -11.47 -9.15 19.10
CA ALA A 9 -10.64 -8.79 17.96
C ALA A 9 -10.90 -7.34 17.52
N LYS A 10 -12.16 -6.89 17.46
CA LYS A 10 -12.49 -5.47 17.16
C LYS A 10 -11.88 -4.49 18.16
N ARG A 11 -11.83 -4.86 19.45
CA ARG A 11 -11.27 -4.00 20.52
C ARG A 11 -9.74 -3.95 20.50
N HIS A 12 -9.09 -5.03 20.07
CA HIS A 12 -7.63 -5.15 20.06
C HIS A 12 -7.02 -5.05 18.66
N TRP A 13 -7.80 -4.69 17.64
CA TRP A 13 -7.29 -4.56 16.28
C TRP A 13 -6.41 -3.32 16.16
N PRO A 14 -5.10 -3.47 15.90
CA PRO A 14 -4.23 -2.31 15.71
C PRO A 14 -4.64 -1.57 14.44
N ARG A 15 -4.61 -0.23 14.47
CA ARG A 15 -4.80 0.61 13.29
C ARG A 15 -3.58 0.49 12.38
N LEU A 16 -3.57 -0.54 11.54
CA LEU A 16 -2.48 -0.82 10.62
C LEU A 16 -2.66 -0.02 9.32
N ARG A 17 -1.53 0.48 8.80
CA ARG A 17 -1.47 1.10 7.47
C ARG A 17 -1.53 0.03 6.38
N LEU A 18 -2.15 0.35 5.25
CA LEU A 18 -2.26 -0.57 4.11
C LEU A 18 -0.89 -1.11 3.65
N ARG A 19 0.11 -0.22 3.58
CA ARG A 19 1.49 -0.59 3.20
C ARG A 19 2.08 -1.67 4.11
N THR A 20 1.78 -1.63 5.41
CA THR A 20 2.33 -2.57 6.39
C THR A 20 1.69 -3.94 6.22
N ILE A 21 0.37 -3.99 5.98
CA ILE A 21 -0.36 -5.23 5.74
C ILE A 21 0.13 -5.90 4.45
N LEU A 22 0.23 -5.14 3.36
CA LEU A 22 0.72 -5.63 2.07
C LEU A 22 2.17 -6.11 2.15
N PHE A 23 3.05 -5.30 2.74
CA PHE A 23 4.45 -5.66 2.90
C PHE A 23 4.62 -6.94 3.71
N ALA A 24 3.97 -7.06 4.87
CA ALA A 24 4.07 -8.25 5.71
C ALA A 24 3.59 -9.51 4.98
N THR A 25 2.50 -9.39 4.21
CA THR A 25 1.93 -10.51 3.46
C THR A 25 2.82 -10.93 2.31
N LEU A 26 3.25 -9.99 1.48
CA LEU A 26 4.12 -10.26 0.34
C LEU A 26 5.48 -10.77 0.79
N PHE A 27 6.06 -10.18 1.83
CA PHE A 27 7.34 -10.61 2.39
C PHE A 27 7.26 -12.04 2.90
N LEU A 28 6.23 -12.39 3.67
CA LEU A 28 6.05 -13.75 4.19
C LEU A 28 5.96 -14.77 3.04
N VAL A 29 5.12 -14.49 2.04
CA VAL A 29 4.92 -15.38 0.88
C VAL A 29 6.19 -15.51 0.05
N ALA A 30 6.92 -14.42 -0.18
CA ALA A 30 8.15 -14.41 -0.96
C ALA A 30 9.33 -15.09 -0.24
N ALA A 31 9.41 -14.99 1.09
CA ALA A 31 10.51 -15.53 1.87
C ALA A 31 10.43 -17.05 2.06
N LEU A 32 9.22 -17.63 2.08
CA LEU A 32 8.96 -19.04 2.35
C LEU A 32 9.79 -20.03 1.49
N PRO A 33 9.82 -19.90 0.14
CA PRO A 33 10.61 -20.79 -0.71
C PRO A 33 12.12 -20.67 -0.47
N GLY A 34 12.61 -19.44 -0.26
CA GLY A 34 14.02 -19.15 0.00
C GLY A 34 14.52 -19.79 1.29
N PHE A 35 13.74 -19.65 2.38
CA PHE A 35 14.04 -20.32 3.64
C PHE A 35 14.04 -21.83 3.50
N GLY A 36 13.08 -22.41 2.77
CA GLY A 36 13.03 -23.84 2.50
C GLY A 36 14.27 -24.37 1.77
N ALA A 37 14.72 -23.67 0.73
CA ALA A 37 15.89 -24.07 -0.05
C ALA A 37 17.20 -23.96 0.74
N VAL A 38 17.38 -22.87 1.51
CA VAL A 38 18.56 -22.70 2.37
C VAL A 38 18.61 -23.76 3.45
N PHE A 39 17.47 -24.02 4.12
CA PHE A 39 17.38 -25.04 5.16
C PHE A 39 17.72 -26.44 4.63
N LEU A 40 17.16 -26.82 3.47
CA LEU A 40 17.46 -28.09 2.81
C LEU A 40 18.97 -28.24 2.56
N ARG A 41 19.61 -27.21 2.00
CA ARG A 41 21.04 -27.24 1.66
C ARG A 41 21.94 -27.35 2.91
N VAL A 42 21.63 -26.61 3.96
CA VAL A 42 22.38 -26.68 5.23
C VAL A 42 22.27 -28.08 5.83
N TYR A 43 21.06 -28.64 5.86
CA TYR A 43 20.82 -29.95 6.45
C TYR A 43 21.51 -31.09 5.68
N GLU A 44 21.50 -31.06 4.34
CA GLU A 44 22.26 -32.02 3.53
C GLU A 44 23.77 -31.99 3.81
N ASN A 45 24.33 -30.78 3.94
CA ASN A 45 25.75 -30.60 4.23
C ASN A 45 26.12 -31.19 5.59
N THR A 46 25.28 -30.97 6.61
CA THR A 46 25.45 -31.55 7.94
C THR A 46 25.42 -33.08 7.90
N LEU A 47 24.49 -33.69 7.17
CA LEU A 47 24.39 -35.16 7.05
C LEU A 47 25.64 -35.79 6.42
N VAL A 48 26.19 -35.18 5.36
CA VAL A 48 27.41 -35.68 4.71
C VAL A 48 28.62 -35.52 5.62
N ARG A 49 28.77 -34.38 6.30
CA ARG A 49 29.85 -34.16 7.28
C ARG A 49 29.79 -35.12 8.46
N GLN A 50 28.59 -35.41 8.96
CA GLN A 50 28.41 -36.41 10.00
C GLN A 50 28.85 -37.81 9.51
N THR A 51 28.47 -38.18 8.29
CA THR A 51 28.87 -39.46 7.70
C THR A 51 30.39 -39.53 7.51
N GLU A 52 31.02 -38.44 7.07
CA GLU A 52 32.49 -38.34 6.99
C GLU A 52 33.12 -38.52 8.37
N ALA A 53 32.69 -37.78 9.39
CA ALA A 53 33.24 -37.85 10.74
C ALA A 53 33.14 -39.27 11.34
N GLU A 54 32.01 -39.95 11.12
CA GLU A 54 31.82 -41.34 11.54
C GLU A 54 32.80 -42.29 10.83
N LEU A 55 33.04 -42.11 9.52
CA LEU A 55 34.02 -42.90 8.77
C LEU A 55 35.47 -42.61 9.18
N VAL A 56 35.79 -41.35 9.46
CA VAL A 56 37.12 -40.93 9.93
C VAL A 56 37.43 -41.57 11.29
N ALA A 57 36.49 -41.50 12.24
CA ALA A 57 36.64 -42.09 13.56
C ALA A 57 36.80 -43.63 13.49
N GLN A 58 35.95 -44.30 12.70
CA GLN A 58 36.02 -45.75 12.50
C GLN A 58 37.33 -46.16 11.81
N GLY A 59 37.73 -45.43 10.77
CA GLY A 59 38.96 -45.70 10.05
C GLY A 59 40.20 -45.51 10.92
N ALA A 60 40.21 -44.48 11.78
CA ALA A 60 41.29 -44.26 12.74
C ALA A 60 41.45 -45.45 13.70
N ALA A 61 40.37 -45.86 14.36
CA ALA A 61 40.39 -47.00 15.27
C ALA A 61 40.84 -48.29 14.57
N LEU A 62 40.23 -48.62 13.43
CA LEU A 62 40.56 -49.84 12.68
C LEU A 62 41.99 -49.83 12.13
N SER A 63 42.50 -48.67 11.69
CA SER A 63 43.90 -48.56 11.22
C SER A 63 44.91 -48.79 12.35
N ALA A 64 44.62 -48.29 13.56
CA ALA A 64 45.46 -48.49 14.73
C ALA A 64 45.43 -49.95 15.20
N THR A 65 44.25 -50.57 15.23
CA THR A 65 44.12 -52.00 15.51
C THR A 65 44.84 -52.86 14.46
N ALA A 66 44.74 -52.49 13.18
CA ALA A 66 45.45 -53.18 12.10
C ALA A 66 46.96 -53.08 12.24
N ALA A 67 47.48 -51.90 12.60
CA ALA A 67 48.90 -51.69 12.84
C ALA A 67 49.41 -52.55 14.01
N ALA A 68 48.64 -52.65 15.10
CA ALA A 68 49.01 -53.47 16.27
C ALA A 68 48.99 -54.98 16.00
N LEU A 69 48.09 -55.45 15.13
CA LEU A 69 47.93 -56.88 14.82
C LEU A 69 48.79 -57.34 13.63
N TRP A 70 49.46 -56.41 12.94
CA TRP A 70 50.29 -56.71 11.77
C TRP A 70 51.55 -57.50 12.17
N PRO A 71 51.83 -58.65 11.53
CA PRO A 71 53.01 -59.46 11.87
C PRO A 71 54.29 -58.80 11.35
N ALA A 72 55.00 -58.06 12.22
CA ALA A 72 56.33 -57.43 12.05
C ALA A 72 56.55 -56.58 10.77
N ALA A 73 57.12 -55.37 10.91
CA ALA A 73 57.28 -54.42 9.81
C ALA A 73 58.16 -54.98 8.65
N PRO A 74 57.60 -55.24 7.45
CA PRO A 74 58.38 -55.67 6.30
C PRO A 74 59.00 -54.48 5.54
N PRO A 75 59.84 -54.68 4.51
CA PRO A 75 60.26 -53.61 3.60
C PRO A 75 59.05 -52.92 2.93
N GLY A 76 59.02 -51.59 2.97
CA GLY A 76 57.88 -50.77 2.52
C GLY A 76 58.22 -49.28 2.42
N ARG A 77 57.30 -48.48 1.84
CA ARG A 77 57.48 -47.02 1.68
C ARG A 77 57.43 -46.32 3.03
N VAL A 78 58.40 -45.45 3.29
CA VAL A 78 58.41 -44.59 4.48
C VAL A 78 57.24 -43.63 4.41
N ALA A 79 56.42 -43.61 5.45
CA ALA A 79 55.34 -42.66 5.62
C ALA A 79 55.96 -41.30 5.91
N HIS A 80 55.77 -40.32 5.02
CA HIS A 80 56.02 -38.94 5.37
C HIS A 80 54.91 -38.51 6.33
N HIS A 81 55.25 -38.36 7.62
CA HIS A 81 54.38 -37.67 8.58
C HIS A 81 54.29 -36.22 8.14
N GLU A 82 53.20 -35.86 7.46
CA GLU A 82 52.84 -34.46 7.26
C GLU A 82 52.33 -33.95 8.63
N ILE A 83 53.26 -33.49 9.47
CA ILE A 83 52.93 -32.77 10.70
C ILE A 83 52.34 -31.43 10.24
N ILE A 84 51.01 -31.35 10.17
CA ILE A 84 50.32 -30.08 9.98
C ILE A 84 50.33 -29.38 11.34
N GLY A 85 51.44 -28.70 11.65
CA GLY A 85 51.59 -27.91 12.87
C GLY A 85 50.62 -26.74 12.88
N GLY A 86 49.56 -26.83 13.68
CA GLY A 86 48.76 -25.69 14.10
C GLY A 86 49.29 -25.17 15.43
N ASP A 87 49.52 -23.86 15.54
CA ASP A 87 50.11 -23.13 16.68
C ASP A 87 49.26 -23.14 17.99
N HIS A 88 48.33 -24.08 18.16
CA HIS A 88 47.40 -24.11 19.30
C HIS A 88 47.60 -25.33 20.22
N PRO A 89 47.90 -25.13 21.52
CA PRO A 89 48.21 -26.21 22.47
C PRO A 89 47.07 -27.22 22.74
N TYR A 90 45.88 -26.99 22.19
CA TYR A 90 44.68 -27.82 22.40
C TYR A 90 44.09 -28.39 21.11
N SER A 91 44.69 -28.16 19.94
CA SER A 91 44.32 -28.90 18.73
C SER A 91 45.00 -30.27 18.75
N MET A 92 44.37 -31.26 19.38
CA MET A 92 44.69 -32.65 19.06
C MET A 92 44.41 -32.88 17.57
N ASP A 93 45.36 -33.50 16.87
CA ASP A 93 45.45 -33.75 15.43
C ASP A 93 44.28 -34.55 14.81
N ALA A 94 43.06 -34.04 14.92
CA ALA A 94 41.95 -34.50 14.12
C ALA A 94 41.96 -33.71 12.80
N PRO A 95 42.08 -34.35 11.63
CA PRO A 95 41.89 -33.64 10.37
C PRO A 95 40.49 -33.01 10.40
N ALA A 96 40.41 -31.68 10.39
CA ALA A 96 39.14 -30.95 10.33
C ALA A 96 38.32 -31.48 9.14
N SER A 97 37.02 -31.74 9.31
CA SER A 97 36.20 -32.32 8.24
C SER A 97 36.21 -31.38 7.02
N GLY A 98 36.91 -31.79 5.96
CA GLY A 98 37.19 -30.94 4.80
C GLY A 98 36.09 -30.94 3.75
N ILE A 99 35.05 -31.78 3.90
CA ILE A 99 34.02 -31.91 2.88
C ILE A 99 32.92 -30.87 3.07
N ASP A 100 32.69 -30.14 1.98
CA ASP A 100 31.51 -29.32 1.76
C ASP A 100 30.86 -29.74 0.45
N LEU A 101 29.61 -30.22 0.51
CA LEU A 101 28.82 -30.65 -0.64
C LEU A 101 28.71 -29.60 -1.77
N SER A 102 28.90 -28.32 -1.44
CA SER A 102 28.81 -27.23 -2.41
C SER A 102 30.09 -26.99 -3.20
N THR A 103 31.26 -27.30 -2.63
CA THR A 103 32.57 -27.04 -3.23
C THR A 103 33.35 -28.30 -3.55
N THR A 104 33.05 -29.42 -2.89
CA THR A 104 33.76 -30.69 -3.07
C THR A 104 33.31 -31.37 -4.36
N PRO A 105 34.23 -31.70 -5.29
CA PRO A 105 33.87 -32.34 -6.54
C PRO A 105 33.34 -33.75 -6.30
N ILE A 106 32.16 -34.04 -6.83
CA ILE A 106 31.56 -35.37 -6.79
C ILE A 106 32.14 -36.18 -7.96
N ARG A 107 32.98 -37.16 -7.63
CA ARG A 107 33.61 -38.06 -8.60
C ARG A 107 32.61 -39.08 -9.14
N ALA A 108 32.94 -39.69 -10.27
CA ALA A 108 32.19 -40.81 -10.82
C ALA A 108 32.15 -42.00 -9.83
N GLU A 109 31.23 -42.92 -10.07
CA GLU A 109 31.13 -44.17 -9.33
C GLU A 109 32.50 -44.89 -9.28
N ARG A 110 32.72 -45.67 -8.22
CA ARG A 110 33.94 -46.46 -8.08
C ARG A 110 34.09 -47.35 -9.34
N PRO A 111 35.22 -47.28 -10.06
CA PRO A 111 35.44 -48.12 -11.23
C PRO A 111 35.44 -49.60 -10.85
N PRO A 112 35.21 -50.50 -11.81
CA PRO A 112 35.37 -51.95 -11.61
C PRO A 112 36.76 -52.27 -11.07
N VAL A 113 36.88 -53.38 -10.34
CA VAL A 113 38.15 -53.84 -9.78
C VAL A 113 39.14 -54.13 -10.90
N ALA A 114 40.33 -53.53 -10.83
CA ALA A 114 41.40 -53.80 -11.80
C ALA A 114 42.07 -55.14 -11.49
N VAL A 115 42.68 -55.78 -12.50
CA VAL A 115 43.51 -56.98 -12.27
C VAL A 115 44.68 -56.60 -11.36
N GLY A 116 44.81 -57.31 -10.24
CA GLY A 116 45.80 -57.04 -9.20
C GLY A 116 46.74 -58.22 -8.97
N ALA A 117 47.90 -57.95 -8.36
CA ALA A 117 48.78 -58.99 -7.88
C ALA A 117 48.11 -59.78 -6.74
N LYS A 118 48.60 -61.00 -6.47
CA LYS A 118 48.15 -61.74 -5.29
C LYS A 118 48.53 -60.98 -4.01
N PRO A 119 47.64 -60.88 -3.01
CA PRO A 119 47.95 -60.26 -1.74
C PRO A 119 49.20 -60.84 -1.08
N PHE A 120 50.00 -60.00 -0.42
CA PHE A 120 51.17 -60.48 0.28
C PHE A 120 50.81 -61.37 1.50
N PRO A 121 51.63 -62.38 1.85
CA PRO A 121 51.34 -63.31 2.94
C PRO A 121 51.17 -62.66 4.32
N ASP A 122 51.92 -61.60 4.61
CA ASP A 122 51.82 -60.80 5.83
C ASP A 122 50.48 -60.07 5.93
N ALA A 123 50.02 -59.48 4.82
CA ALA A 123 48.72 -58.84 4.73
C ALA A 123 47.58 -59.85 4.88
N VAL A 124 47.72 -61.05 4.31
CA VAL A 124 46.74 -62.16 4.48
C VAL A 124 46.69 -62.62 5.95
N ALA A 125 47.84 -62.77 6.61
CA ALA A 125 47.89 -63.14 8.02
C ALA A 125 47.28 -62.05 8.94
N ALA A 126 47.54 -60.77 8.65
CA ALA A 126 46.91 -59.66 9.34
C ALA A 126 45.38 -59.63 9.11
N ALA A 127 44.95 -59.85 7.87
CA ALA A 127 43.53 -59.91 7.50
C ALA A 127 42.78 -61.02 8.24
N ALA A 128 43.39 -62.20 8.41
CA ALA A 128 42.78 -63.30 9.17
C ALA A 128 42.47 -62.90 10.62
N ARG A 129 43.35 -62.11 11.25
CA ARG A 129 43.15 -61.58 12.62
C ARG A 129 42.14 -60.43 12.66
N LEU A 130 42.10 -59.61 11.62
CA LEU A 130 41.23 -58.45 11.52
C LEU A 130 39.82 -58.76 11.04
N SER A 131 39.59 -59.89 10.35
CA SER A 131 38.29 -60.20 9.75
C SER A 131 37.15 -60.16 10.76
N PRO A 132 37.24 -60.78 11.97
CA PRO A 132 36.15 -60.72 12.94
C PRO A 132 35.80 -59.28 13.36
N ILE A 133 36.81 -58.41 13.50
CA ILE A 133 36.65 -57.00 13.87
C ILE A 133 36.00 -56.22 12.72
N ILE A 134 36.49 -56.43 11.49
CA ILE A 134 35.95 -55.79 10.29
C ILE A 134 34.50 -56.21 10.03
N ASP A 135 34.18 -57.49 10.19
CA ASP A 135 32.83 -58.02 9.93
C ASP A 135 31.83 -57.59 11.00
N ALA A 136 32.24 -57.55 12.28
CA ALA A 136 31.43 -56.98 13.36
C ALA A 136 31.19 -55.48 13.14
N THR A 137 32.24 -54.74 12.77
CA THR A 137 32.13 -53.29 12.50
C THR A 137 31.25 -53.03 11.29
N ARG A 138 31.41 -53.78 10.19
CA ARG A 138 30.56 -53.69 8.99
C ARG A 138 29.09 -53.93 9.34
N SER A 139 28.80 -54.93 10.16
CA SER A 139 27.43 -55.27 10.54
C SER A 139 26.79 -54.19 11.40
N ALA A 140 27.55 -53.58 12.33
CA ALA A 140 27.06 -52.53 13.20
C ALA A 140 26.89 -51.17 12.50
N THR A 141 27.83 -50.80 11.62
CA THR A 141 27.88 -49.45 11.02
C THR A 141 27.31 -49.40 9.60
N LEU A 142 27.08 -50.57 8.99
CA LEU A 142 26.69 -50.73 7.59
C LEU A 142 27.67 -50.06 6.61
N ALA A 143 28.89 -49.76 7.05
CA ALA A 143 29.94 -49.24 6.20
C ALA A 143 30.62 -50.39 5.43
N SER A 144 30.89 -50.17 4.14
CA SER A 144 31.77 -51.05 3.38
C SER A 144 33.20 -50.77 3.81
N ILE A 145 33.86 -51.77 4.39
CA ILE A 145 35.25 -51.70 4.86
C ILE A 145 36.05 -52.71 4.05
N ILE A 146 37.08 -52.26 3.33
CA ILE A 146 37.95 -53.07 2.48
C ILE A 146 39.39 -52.86 2.93
N LEU A 147 40.11 -53.96 3.17
CA LEU A 147 41.53 -53.94 3.48
C LEU A 147 42.35 -54.19 2.21
N LEU A 148 43.28 -53.28 1.92
CA LEU A 148 44.23 -53.37 0.81
C LEU A 148 45.64 -53.61 1.34
N ASP A 149 46.42 -54.41 0.63
CA ASP A 149 47.85 -54.58 0.91
C ASP A 149 48.67 -53.37 0.40
N ARG A 150 50.00 -53.41 0.59
CA ARG A 150 50.94 -52.38 0.11
C ARG A 150 50.97 -52.16 -1.41
N ASN A 151 50.40 -53.07 -2.21
CA ASN A 151 50.26 -52.93 -3.67
C ASN A 151 48.81 -52.57 -4.10
N GLY A 152 47.92 -52.34 -3.14
CA GLY A 152 46.52 -52.00 -3.38
C GLY A 152 45.64 -53.20 -3.71
N SER A 153 46.15 -54.42 -3.57
CA SER A 153 45.41 -55.67 -3.78
C SER A 153 44.41 -55.88 -2.64
N ILE A 154 43.19 -56.27 -2.99
CA ILE A 154 42.12 -56.54 -2.03
C ILE A 154 42.48 -57.79 -1.23
N VAL A 155 42.57 -57.65 0.09
CA VAL A 155 42.90 -58.76 1.01
C VAL A 155 41.65 -59.31 1.69
N THR A 156 40.78 -58.42 2.19
CA THR A 156 39.50 -58.81 2.80
C THR A 156 38.45 -57.71 2.65
N GLY A 157 37.18 -58.10 2.79
CA GLY A 157 36.04 -57.20 2.88
C GLY A 157 35.36 -56.81 1.56
N SER A 158 35.73 -57.49 0.48
CA SER A 158 35.06 -57.43 -0.82
C SER A 158 35.00 -58.85 -1.40
N SER A 159 33.90 -59.20 -2.06
CA SER A 159 33.76 -60.46 -2.81
C SER A 159 34.51 -60.44 -4.14
N ALA A 160 34.88 -59.25 -4.62
CA ALA A 160 35.67 -59.07 -5.84
C ALA A 160 37.17 -59.24 -5.56
N VAL A 161 37.86 -59.95 -6.47
CA VAL A 161 39.30 -60.18 -6.45
C VAL A 161 39.99 -59.21 -7.41
N GLY A 162 41.07 -58.54 -6.96
CA GLY A 162 41.87 -57.62 -7.77
C GLY A 162 42.43 -56.46 -6.96
N SER A 163 42.63 -55.28 -7.57
CA SER A 163 43.29 -54.13 -6.94
C SER A 163 42.52 -52.81 -7.12
N TYR A 164 42.63 -51.95 -6.11
CA TYR A 164 42.14 -50.57 -6.12
C TYR A 164 43.28 -49.53 -6.09
N ALA A 165 44.51 -49.94 -6.40
CA ALA A 165 45.68 -49.04 -6.38
C ALA A 165 45.52 -47.79 -7.26
N ALA A 166 44.77 -47.90 -8.37
CA ALA A 166 44.52 -46.79 -9.30
C ALA A 166 43.57 -45.71 -8.76
N LEU A 167 42.92 -45.94 -7.61
CA LEU A 167 42.04 -44.95 -7.02
C LEU A 167 42.87 -43.80 -6.42
N PRO A 168 42.54 -42.53 -6.72
CA PRO A 168 43.29 -41.38 -6.21
C PRO A 168 43.25 -41.29 -4.68
N GLU A 169 42.13 -41.70 -4.06
CA GLU A 169 42.03 -41.78 -2.60
C GLU A 169 42.98 -42.83 -1.99
N VAL A 170 43.18 -43.95 -2.68
CA VAL A 170 44.11 -45.02 -2.26
C VAL A 170 45.56 -44.60 -2.50
N ALA A 171 45.84 -43.92 -3.62
CA ALA A 171 47.16 -43.35 -3.91
C ALA A 171 47.58 -42.31 -2.87
N ALA A 172 46.67 -41.44 -2.43
CA ALA A 172 46.92 -40.49 -1.34
C ALA A 172 47.22 -41.20 -0.02
N ALA A 173 46.45 -42.26 0.31
CA ALA A 173 46.71 -43.08 1.49
C ALA A 173 48.08 -43.77 1.42
N PHE A 174 48.49 -44.29 0.26
CA PHE A 174 49.85 -44.83 0.09
C PHE A 174 50.97 -43.80 0.26
N ALA A 175 50.67 -42.51 0.07
CA ALA A 175 51.58 -41.41 0.38
C ALA A 175 51.55 -41.00 1.87
N GLY A 176 50.82 -41.74 2.72
CA GLY A 176 50.69 -41.45 4.16
C GLY A 176 49.54 -40.52 4.53
N ARG A 177 48.77 -40.02 3.55
CA ARG A 177 47.70 -39.03 3.80
C ARG A 177 46.32 -39.66 3.74
N ALA A 178 45.58 -39.57 4.85
CA ALA A 178 44.17 -39.96 4.86
C ALA A 178 43.34 -38.96 4.05
N THR A 179 42.40 -39.44 3.23
CA THR A 179 41.59 -38.56 2.39
C THR A 179 40.15 -39.06 2.24
N THR A 180 39.22 -38.11 2.16
CA THR A 180 37.81 -38.38 1.91
C THR A 180 37.44 -37.88 0.52
N VAL A 181 36.72 -38.68 -0.26
CA VAL A 181 36.19 -38.30 -1.58
C VAL A 181 34.70 -38.63 -1.67
N LEU A 182 33.94 -37.76 -2.34
CA LEU A 182 32.54 -37.99 -2.67
C LEU A 182 32.46 -38.68 -4.04
N ARG A 183 31.72 -39.79 -4.13
CA ARG A 183 31.47 -40.52 -5.39
C ARG A 183 29.97 -40.71 -5.61
N ARG A 184 29.55 -40.77 -6.87
CA ARG A 184 28.18 -41.19 -7.22
C ARG A 184 27.96 -42.66 -6.83
N ASN A 185 26.78 -42.98 -6.31
CA ASN A 185 26.35 -44.32 -5.98
C ASN A 185 25.51 -44.89 -7.14
N GLY A 186 26.06 -45.74 -8.00
CA GLY A 186 25.33 -46.26 -9.17
C GLY A 186 24.31 -47.36 -8.82
N ALA A 187 24.43 -47.97 -7.65
CA ALA A 187 23.42 -48.85 -7.09
C ALA A 187 22.19 -48.11 -6.51
N TYR A 188 22.20 -46.78 -6.53
CA TYR A 188 21.13 -45.97 -5.97
C TYR A 188 19.86 -46.02 -6.83
N ARG A 189 18.70 -46.25 -6.18
CA ARG A 189 17.38 -46.15 -6.78
C ARG A 189 16.53 -45.22 -5.91
N ALA A 190 15.98 -44.16 -6.52
CA ALA A 190 15.09 -43.25 -5.82
C ALA A 190 13.87 -44.03 -5.30
N THR A 191 13.65 -43.97 -3.99
CA THR A 191 12.59 -44.73 -3.31
C THR A 191 11.44 -43.79 -2.92
N TYR A 192 11.71 -42.49 -2.70
CA TYR A 192 10.73 -41.51 -2.26
C TYR A 192 10.36 -40.48 -3.35
N ARG A 193 9.13 -39.97 -3.28
CA ARG A 193 8.68 -38.87 -4.16
C ARG A 193 9.50 -37.61 -3.81
N PHE A 194 9.99 -36.92 -4.83
CA PHE A 194 10.83 -35.71 -4.72
C PHE A 194 12.27 -35.91 -4.25
N GLU A 195 12.74 -37.16 -4.16
CA GLU A 195 14.13 -37.46 -3.79
C GLU A 195 15.17 -36.88 -4.77
N TRP A 196 14.74 -36.57 -6.00
CA TRP A 196 15.51 -35.86 -7.02
C TRP A 196 15.93 -34.44 -6.63
N LEU A 197 15.26 -33.82 -5.64
CA LEU A 197 15.65 -32.52 -5.09
C LEU A 197 16.91 -32.61 -4.20
N SER A 198 17.26 -33.82 -3.73
CA SER A 198 18.46 -34.01 -2.91
C SER A 198 19.67 -34.38 -3.75
N ARG A 199 20.72 -33.55 -3.67
CA ARG A 199 22.01 -33.88 -4.29
C ARG A 199 22.74 -34.96 -3.50
N ALA A 200 22.54 -35.02 -2.18
CA ALA A 200 23.21 -35.94 -1.27
C ALA A 200 22.71 -37.40 -1.40
N ALA A 201 21.48 -37.63 -1.84
CA ALA A 201 20.86 -38.96 -1.84
C ALA A 201 21.58 -39.99 -2.74
N ALA A 202 22.15 -39.55 -3.85
CA ALA A 202 22.90 -40.40 -4.78
C ALA A 202 24.43 -40.41 -4.54
N ILE A 203 24.89 -39.89 -3.39
CA ILE A 203 26.32 -39.79 -3.07
C ILE A 203 26.71 -40.84 -2.03
N ARG A 204 27.89 -41.42 -2.25
CA ARG A 204 28.60 -42.27 -1.28
C ARG A 204 29.86 -41.54 -0.84
N VAL A 205 30.09 -41.50 0.47
CA VAL A 205 31.30 -40.96 1.07
C VAL A 205 32.32 -42.09 1.12
N HIS A 206 33.52 -41.85 0.58
CA HIS A 206 34.63 -42.81 0.58
C HIS A 206 35.79 -42.21 1.36
N TYR A 207 36.31 -42.95 2.34
CA TYR A 207 37.45 -42.55 3.15
C TYR A 207 38.55 -43.60 3.03
N ALA A 208 39.76 -43.16 2.66
CA ALA A 208 40.93 -44.01 2.57
C ALA A 208 41.94 -43.59 3.63
N ARG A 209 42.41 -44.54 4.44
CA ARG A 209 43.38 -44.30 5.52
C ARG A 209 44.54 -45.28 5.44
N PRO A 210 45.80 -44.83 5.51
CA PRO A 210 46.94 -45.73 5.58
C PRO A 210 46.98 -46.52 6.91
N ILE A 211 47.54 -47.71 6.83
CA ILE A 211 47.95 -48.50 7.98
C ILE A 211 49.47 -48.38 8.08
N ILE A 212 49.95 -47.77 9.16
CA ILE A 212 51.37 -47.43 9.34
C ILE A 212 51.94 -48.30 10.46
N VAL A 213 53.04 -49.01 10.18
CA VAL A 213 53.79 -49.81 11.15
C VAL A 213 55.27 -49.46 11.01
N GLY A 214 55.89 -48.95 12.09
CA GLY A 214 57.30 -48.53 12.07
C GLY A 214 57.63 -47.52 10.97
N ASP A 215 56.82 -46.45 10.88
CA ASP A 215 56.89 -45.41 9.85
C ASP A 215 56.77 -45.90 8.40
N ARG A 216 56.12 -47.04 8.17
CA ARG A 216 55.88 -47.55 6.80
C ARG A 216 54.42 -47.85 6.56
N VAL A 217 53.93 -47.48 5.37
CA VAL A 217 52.58 -47.84 4.94
C VAL A 217 52.57 -49.31 4.51
N VAL A 218 51.97 -50.18 5.33
CA VAL A 218 51.89 -51.63 5.09
C VAL A 218 50.60 -52.05 4.39
N GLY A 219 49.59 -51.18 4.39
CA GLY A 219 48.31 -51.37 3.74
C GLY A 219 47.43 -50.13 3.80
N VAL A 220 46.25 -50.20 3.19
CA VAL A 220 45.27 -49.12 3.18
C VAL A 220 43.91 -49.68 3.57
N LEU A 221 43.22 -48.97 4.47
CA LEU A 221 41.83 -49.24 4.81
C LEU A 221 40.94 -48.31 3.98
N LEU A 222 40.08 -48.90 3.15
CA LEU A 222 39.11 -48.18 2.33
C LEU A 222 37.70 -48.37 2.91
N LEU A 223 37.16 -47.31 3.50
CA LEU A 223 35.83 -47.29 4.07
C LEU A 223 34.87 -46.51 3.16
N SER A 224 33.61 -46.93 3.07
CA SER A 224 32.60 -46.15 2.36
C SER A 224 31.18 -46.38 2.84
N ARG A 225 30.40 -45.31 2.92
CA ARG A 225 29.00 -45.33 3.36
C ARG A 225 28.21 -44.25 2.64
N SER A 226 26.94 -44.53 2.34
CA SER A 226 26.02 -43.53 1.80
C SER A 226 25.53 -42.64 2.94
N ALA A 227 25.45 -41.33 2.71
CA ALA A 227 24.82 -40.43 3.67
C ALA A 227 23.35 -40.86 3.87
N ARG A 228 22.85 -40.71 5.09
CA ARG A 228 21.45 -41.05 5.40
C ARG A 228 20.53 -40.22 4.48
N ALA A 229 19.57 -40.86 3.82
CA ALA A 229 18.65 -40.17 2.93
C ALA A 229 17.84 -39.13 3.72
N LEU A 230 17.98 -37.85 3.37
CA LEU A 230 17.26 -36.72 3.95
C LEU A 230 15.74 -36.96 3.95
N PHE A 231 15.24 -37.61 2.89
CA PHE A 231 13.82 -37.92 2.72
C PHE A 231 13.30 -39.03 3.63
N ARG A 232 14.16 -39.92 4.15
CA ARG A 232 13.76 -40.86 5.19
C ARG A 232 13.41 -40.12 6.48
N GLY A 233 14.24 -39.13 6.88
CA GLY A 233 13.97 -38.28 8.03
C GLY A 233 12.68 -37.47 7.87
N LEU A 234 12.47 -36.86 6.70
CA LEU A 234 11.20 -36.16 6.40
C LEU A 234 9.98 -37.10 6.46
N TYR A 235 10.11 -38.35 6.00
CA TYR A 235 9.01 -39.31 6.04
C TYR A 235 8.70 -39.79 7.45
N GLU A 236 9.73 -40.03 8.26
CA GLU A 236 9.61 -40.37 9.69
C GLU A 236 8.98 -39.21 10.49
N ASP A 237 9.31 -37.95 10.16
CA ASP A 237 8.76 -36.74 10.79
C ASP A 237 7.53 -36.13 10.07
N ARG A 238 6.88 -36.87 9.16
CA ARG A 238 5.76 -36.36 8.33
C ARG A 238 4.64 -35.67 9.11
N GLY A 239 4.37 -36.10 10.34
CA GLY A 239 3.38 -35.48 11.22
C GLY A 239 3.75 -34.05 11.64
N LYS A 240 5.03 -33.81 11.97
CA LYS A 240 5.54 -32.48 12.32
C LYS A 240 5.53 -31.54 11.12
N ILE A 241 5.88 -32.06 9.94
CA ILE A 241 5.84 -31.30 8.69
C ILE A 241 4.40 -30.94 8.34
N ALA A 242 3.46 -31.89 8.43
CA ALA A 242 2.04 -31.63 8.20
C ALA A 242 1.50 -30.56 9.16
N LEU A 243 1.89 -30.61 10.44
CA LEU A 243 1.55 -29.58 11.43
C LEU A 243 2.12 -28.20 11.04
N GLY A 244 3.38 -28.14 10.59
CA GLY A 244 4.01 -26.91 10.11
C GLY A 244 3.30 -26.33 8.87
N ILE A 245 2.95 -27.17 7.90
CA ILE A 245 2.17 -26.77 6.72
C ILE A 245 0.80 -26.25 7.14
N ALA A 246 0.11 -26.95 8.04
CA ALA A 246 -1.18 -26.52 8.56
C ALA A 246 -1.09 -25.18 9.31
N ALA A 247 -0.01 -24.95 10.07
CA ALA A 247 0.25 -23.68 10.75
C ALA A 247 0.49 -22.53 9.76
N ILE A 248 1.32 -22.74 8.73
CA ILE A 248 1.56 -21.75 7.66
C ILE A 248 0.26 -21.45 6.90
N PHE A 249 -0.49 -22.48 6.54
CA PHE A 249 -1.78 -22.33 5.85
C PHE A 249 -2.79 -21.56 6.73
N GLY A 250 -2.88 -21.91 8.02
CA GLY A 250 -3.71 -21.20 8.99
C GLY A 250 -3.32 -19.72 9.10
N LEU A 251 -2.03 -19.42 9.15
CA LEU A 251 -1.51 -18.05 9.15
C LEU A 251 -1.91 -17.29 7.88
N LEU A 252 -1.80 -17.90 6.70
CA LEU A 252 -2.22 -17.30 5.44
C LEU A 252 -3.73 -17.03 5.39
N VAL A 253 -4.56 -17.95 5.91
CA VAL A 253 -6.01 -17.76 6.01
C VAL A 253 -6.34 -16.59 6.95
N VAL A 254 -5.68 -16.49 8.09
CA VAL A 254 -5.84 -15.36 9.03
C VAL A 254 -5.45 -14.04 8.35
N LEU A 255 -4.31 -14.01 7.66
CA LEU A 255 -3.82 -12.82 6.98
C LEU A 255 -4.71 -12.39 5.80
N SER A 256 -5.25 -13.34 5.05
CA SER A 256 -6.30 -13.08 4.04
C SER A 256 -7.55 -12.46 4.69
N GLY A 257 -7.97 -12.96 5.85
CA GLY A 257 -9.07 -12.40 6.63
C GLY A 257 -8.81 -10.97 7.11
N VAL A 258 -7.57 -10.66 7.51
CA VAL A 258 -7.09 -9.31 7.88
C VAL A 258 -7.23 -8.36 6.69
N ILE A 259 -6.70 -8.74 5.51
CA ILE A 259 -6.77 -7.92 4.29
C ILE A 259 -8.21 -7.70 3.85
N SER A 260 -9.02 -8.76 3.80
CA SER A 260 -10.41 -8.69 3.38
C SER A 260 -11.21 -7.72 4.26
N ARG A 261 -10.98 -7.73 5.59
CA ARG A 261 -11.66 -6.83 6.53
C ARG A 261 -11.07 -5.42 6.61
N GLY A 262 -9.77 -5.28 6.41
CA GLY A 262 -9.08 -4.00 6.49
C GLY A 262 -9.16 -3.17 5.21
N VAL A 263 -9.34 -3.82 4.06
CA VAL A 263 -9.14 -3.19 2.76
C VAL A 263 -10.29 -3.51 1.80
N THR A 264 -10.46 -4.78 1.43
CA THR A 264 -11.37 -5.18 0.33
C THR A 264 -12.83 -4.84 0.62
N ARG A 265 -13.37 -5.30 1.76
CA ARG A 265 -14.78 -5.06 2.10
C ARG A 265 -15.11 -3.58 2.31
N PRO A 266 -14.31 -2.79 3.04
CA PRO A 266 -14.53 -1.35 3.13
C PRO A 266 -14.55 -0.64 1.78
N ILE A 267 -13.70 -1.02 0.82
CA ILE A 267 -13.70 -0.44 -0.53
C ILE A 267 -14.97 -0.80 -1.28
N GLU A 268 -15.41 -2.06 -1.22
CA GLU A 268 -16.66 -2.51 -1.85
C GLU A 268 -17.88 -1.77 -1.27
N GLN A 269 -17.92 -1.59 0.05
CA GLN A 269 -18.96 -0.85 0.76
C GLN A 269 -18.98 0.62 0.35
N LEU A 270 -17.81 1.26 0.27
CA LEU A 270 -17.70 2.64 -0.19
C LEU A 270 -18.16 2.76 -1.64
N GLY A 271 -17.75 1.84 -2.52
CA GLY A 271 -18.19 1.81 -3.91
C GLY A 271 -19.70 1.65 -4.06
N ALA A 272 -20.34 0.83 -3.20
CA ALA A 272 -21.79 0.72 -3.15
C ALA A 272 -22.45 2.02 -2.65
N ALA A 273 -21.90 2.65 -1.62
CA ALA A 273 -22.38 3.93 -1.11
C ALA A 273 -22.26 5.05 -2.15
N THR A 274 -21.16 5.13 -2.89
CA THR A 274 -20.97 6.10 -3.97
C THR A 274 -22.01 5.93 -5.07
N ARG A 275 -22.34 4.69 -5.47
CA ARG A 275 -23.44 4.43 -6.42
C ARG A 275 -24.79 4.89 -5.89
N ALA A 276 -25.06 4.68 -4.59
CA ALA A 276 -26.29 5.15 -3.97
C ALA A 276 -26.38 6.68 -3.93
N VAL A 277 -25.28 7.37 -3.59
CA VAL A 277 -25.19 8.84 -3.63
C VAL A 277 -25.39 9.36 -5.06
N ALA A 278 -24.76 8.74 -6.06
CA ALA A 278 -24.93 9.12 -7.46
C ALA A 278 -26.38 8.99 -7.96
N SER A 279 -27.16 8.06 -7.39
CA SER A 279 -28.60 7.92 -7.67
C SER A 279 -29.50 8.87 -6.86
N GLY A 280 -28.93 9.73 -6.01
CA GLY A 280 -29.66 10.69 -5.18
C GLY A 280 -30.36 10.09 -3.96
N ARG A 281 -30.04 8.84 -3.56
CA ARG A 281 -30.73 8.12 -2.46
C ARG A 281 -29.81 7.59 -1.37
N GLY A 282 -28.53 7.95 -1.39
CA GLY A 282 -27.51 7.38 -0.50
C GLY A 282 -26.90 8.38 0.45
N ARG A 283 -26.51 7.90 1.64
CA ARG A 283 -25.56 8.58 2.53
C ARG A 283 -24.30 7.74 2.63
N VAL A 284 -23.15 8.37 2.75
CA VAL A 284 -21.89 7.66 3.01
C VAL A 284 -21.96 7.11 4.45
N PRO A 285 -21.83 5.79 4.65
CA PRO A 285 -21.85 5.20 5.99
C PRO A 285 -20.54 5.47 6.73
N ASP A 286 -20.56 5.33 8.05
CA ASP A 286 -19.34 5.47 8.85
C ASP A 286 -18.28 4.42 8.47
N PRO A 287 -16.99 4.79 8.46
CA PRO A 287 -15.93 3.85 8.13
C PRO A 287 -15.89 2.69 9.14
N PRO A 288 -15.74 1.44 8.68
CA PRO A 288 -15.58 0.32 9.58
C PRO A 288 -14.35 0.52 10.49
N PRO A 289 -14.43 0.23 11.80
CA PRO A 289 -13.32 0.46 12.73
C PRO A 289 -12.09 -0.41 12.42
N THR A 290 -12.29 -1.52 11.69
CA THR A 290 -11.21 -2.42 11.25
C THR A 290 -10.55 -1.99 9.95
N ALA A 291 -11.07 -0.96 9.25
CA ALA A 291 -10.50 -0.47 8.01
C ALA A 291 -9.11 0.14 8.23
N ALA A 292 -8.22 -0.02 7.25
CA ALA A 292 -6.91 0.63 7.28
C ALA A 292 -7.06 2.17 7.38
N ILE A 293 -6.09 2.84 7.99
CA ILE A 293 -6.15 4.29 8.24
C ILE A 293 -6.38 5.08 6.95
N GLU A 294 -5.68 4.70 5.87
CA GLU A 294 -5.84 5.32 4.56
C GLU A 294 -7.27 5.17 4.01
N ILE A 295 -7.92 4.03 4.28
CA ILE A 295 -9.31 3.79 3.89
C ILE A 295 -10.27 4.61 4.75
N GLN A 296 -9.98 4.81 6.03
CA GLN A 296 -10.79 5.69 6.89
C GLN A 296 -10.73 7.15 6.41
N GLY A 297 -9.55 7.63 6.00
CA GLY A 297 -9.40 8.95 5.38
C GLY A 297 -10.25 9.08 4.12
N LEU A 298 -10.20 8.07 3.24
CA LEU A 298 -11.01 8.05 2.02
C LEU A 298 -12.51 8.15 2.30
N TYR A 299 -13.02 7.48 3.34
CA TYR A 299 -14.42 7.59 3.75
C TYR A 299 -14.79 9.01 4.18
N ALA A 300 -13.91 9.67 4.94
CA ALA A 300 -14.14 11.04 5.40
C ALA A 300 -14.21 12.02 4.23
N ASP A 301 -13.27 11.93 3.28
CA ASP A 301 -13.25 12.77 2.08
C ASP A 301 -14.51 12.56 1.23
N PHE A 302 -14.93 11.31 1.03
CA PHE A 302 -16.18 10.99 0.33
C PHE A 302 -17.42 11.53 1.05
N ALA A 303 -17.46 11.49 2.39
CA ALA A 303 -18.56 12.03 3.16
C ALA A 303 -18.69 13.56 2.98
N VAL A 304 -17.56 14.29 2.97
CA VAL A 304 -17.53 15.73 2.68
C VAL A 304 -18.05 16.02 1.28
N MET A 305 -17.58 15.29 0.27
CA MET A 305 -18.04 15.44 -1.11
C MET A 305 -19.54 15.15 -1.26
N ALA A 306 -20.03 14.05 -0.69
CA ALA A 306 -21.44 13.68 -0.74
C ALA A 306 -22.33 14.76 -0.09
N ALA A 307 -21.90 15.32 1.05
CA ALA A 307 -22.61 16.41 1.71
C ALA A 307 -22.63 17.70 0.86
N ALA A 308 -21.54 18.01 0.15
CA ALA A 308 -21.49 19.15 -0.78
C ALA A 308 -22.45 18.96 -1.97
N ILE A 309 -22.49 17.76 -2.56
CA ILE A 309 -23.42 17.42 -3.64
C ILE A 309 -24.88 17.55 -3.16
N GLU A 310 -25.22 17.02 -1.99
CA GLU A 310 -26.58 17.10 -1.45
C GLU A 310 -26.99 18.56 -1.16
N ARG A 311 -26.09 19.39 -0.63
CA ARG A 311 -26.36 20.83 -0.45
C ARG A 311 -26.65 21.51 -1.78
N ARG A 312 -25.82 21.27 -2.81
CA ARG A 312 -26.00 21.87 -4.14
C ARG A 312 -27.27 21.37 -4.84
N SER A 313 -27.61 20.09 -4.69
CA SER A 313 -28.85 19.51 -5.22
C SER A 313 -30.10 20.10 -4.56
N ARG A 314 -30.09 20.31 -3.24
CA ARG A 314 -31.18 20.99 -2.53
C ARG A 314 -31.32 22.44 -2.99
N TYR A 315 -30.22 23.18 -3.02
CA TYR A 315 -30.22 24.56 -3.53
C TYR A 315 -30.83 24.66 -4.92
N LEU A 316 -30.43 23.81 -5.87
CA LEU A 316 -30.97 23.84 -7.23
C LEU A 316 -32.47 23.49 -7.29
N ARG A 317 -32.94 22.55 -6.46
CA ARG A 317 -34.37 22.21 -6.34
C ARG A 317 -35.17 23.38 -5.79
N ASP A 318 -34.72 23.97 -4.69
CA ASP A 318 -35.39 25.10 -4.03
C ASP A 318 -35.41 26.32 -4.96
N PHE A 319 -34.31 26.57 -5.67
CA PHE A 319 -34.21 27.60 -6.70
C PHE A 319 -35.20 27.39 -7.84
N ALA A 320 -35.24 26.19 -8.44
CA ALA A 320 -36.17 25.87 -9.53
C ALA A 320 -37.64 26.00 -9.10
N HIS A 321 -37.95 25.62 -7.87
CA HIS A 321 -39.27 25.79 -7.28
C HIS A 321 -39.64 27.28 -7.14
N ALA A 322 -38.72 28.10 -6.61
CA ALA A 322 -38.91 29.54 -6.46
C ALA A 322 -39.10 30.24 -7.82
N VAL A 323 -38.27 29.94 -8.83
CA VAL A 323 -38.42 30.45 -10.21
C VAL A 323 -39.83 30.14 -10.75
N SER A 324 -40.28 28.89 -10.58
CA SER A 324 -41.59 28.46 -11.09
C SER A 324 -42.74 29.23 -10.44
N HIS A 325 -42.64 29.52 -9.14
CA HIS A 325 -43.62 30.33 -8.41
C HIS A 325 -43.65 31.78 -8.88
N GLU A 326 -42.49 32.41 -9.04
CA GLU A 326 -42.40 33.81 -9.47
C GLU A 326 -42.89 34.01 -10.92
N PHE A 327 -42.74 33.02 -11.79
CA PHE A 327 -43.26 33.07 -13.16
C PHE A 327 -44.78 32.88 -13.22
N LYS A 328 -45.35 31.99 -12.38
CA LYS A 328 -46.77 31.64 -12.45
C LYS A 328 -47.70 32.84 -12.22
N THR A 329 -47.32 33.74 -11.31
CA THR A 329 -48.14 34.90 -10.92
C THR A 329 -48.37 35.90 -12.07
N PRO A 330 -47.34 36.51 -12.68
CA PRO A 330 -47.53 37.43 -13.80
C PRO A 330 -48.09 36.73 -15.04
N LEU A 331 -47.75 35.46 -15.27
CA LEU A 331 -48.33 34.69 -16.38
C LEU A 331 -49.86 34.52 -16.22
N ALA A 332 -50.33 34.27 -14.99
CA ALA A 332 -51.76 34.20 -14.69
C ALA A 332 -52.43 35.57 -14.84
N GLY A 333 -51.77 36.65 -14.44
CA GLY A 333 -52.25 38.03 -14.62
C GLY A 333 -52.44 38.40 -16.09
N ILE A 334 -51.42 38.15 -16.92
CA ILE A 334 -51.50 38.35 -18.38
C ILE A 334 -52.62 37.52 -18.99
N ARG A 335 -52.71 36.22 -18.64
CA ARG A 335 -53.74 35.34 -19.19
C ARG A 335 -55.15 35.78 -18.79
N GLY A 336 -55.37 36.13 -17.53
CA GLY A 336 -56.66 36.64 -17.06
C GLY A 336 -57.04 37.97 -17.72
N ALA A 337 -56.09 38.86 -17.96
CA ALA A 337 -56.35 40.10 -18.71
C ALA A 337 -56.75 39.81 -20.17
N VAL A 338 -56.10 38.85 -20.84
CA VAL A 338 -56.45 38.42 -22.19
C VAL A 338 -57.84 37.78 -22.23
N GLU A 339 -58.15 36.88 -21.31
CA GLU A 339 -59.47 36.23 -21.19
C GLU A 339 -60.58 37.27 -21.00
N LEU A 340 -60.41 38.22 -20.06
CA LEU A 340 -61.40 39.29 -19.82
C LEU A 340 -61.64 40.18 -21.05
N LEU A 341 -60.58 40.49 -21.80
CA LEU A 341 -60.66 41.29 -23.03
C LEU A 341 -61.34 40.54 -24.18
N GLN A 342 -61.26 39.20 -24.20
CA GLN A 342 -61.92 38.36 -25.21
C GLN A 342 -63.39 38.12 -24.88
N ASP A 343 -63.72 37.85 -23.62
CA ASP A 343 -65.07 37.53 -23.17
C ASP A 343 -66.00 38.76 -23.15
N HIS A 344 -65.44 39.98 -23.06
CA HIS A 344 -66.20 41.23 -22.96
C HIS A 344 -65.80 42.22 -24.08
N PRO A 345 -66.19 41.98 -25.33
CA PRO A 345 -65.85 42.86 -26.46
C PRO A 345 -66.43 44.28 -26.33
N ASP A 346 -67.54 44.43 -25.61
CA ASP A 346 -68.23 45.70 -25.36
C ASP A 346 -67.72 46.43 -24.10
N MET A 347 -66.57 46.01 -23.55
CA MET A 347 -65.97 46.61 -22.35
C MET A 347 -65.70 48.12 -22.54
N ALA A 348 -65.99 48.89 -21.49
CA ALA A 348 -65.68 50.32 -21.47
C ALA A 348 -64.21 50.59 -21.80
N ALA A 349 -63.95 51.62 -22.61
CA ALA A 349 -62.61 51.93 -23.10
C ALA A 349 -61.59 52.19 -21.97
N GLU A 350 -62.05 52.67 -20.82
CA GLU A 350 -61.22 52.87 -19.62
C GLU A 350 -60.79 51.55 -18.97
N ASP A 351 -61.71 50.62 -18.73
CA ASP A 351 -61.40 49.30 -18.19
C ASP A 351 -60.49 48.50 -19.14
N ARG A 352 -60.75 48.57 -20.46
CA ARG A 352 -59.91 47.94 -21.48
C ARG A 352 -58.46 48.46 -21.41
N ARG A 353 -58.28 49.77 -21.26
CA ARG A 353 -56.95 50.38 -21.06
C ARG A 353 -56.30 49.90 -19.77
N ARG A 354 -57.06 49.78 -18.68
CA ARG A 354 -56.55 49.28 -17.39
C ARG A 354 -56.05 47.83 -17.50
N PHE A 355 -56.82 46.93 -18.11
CA PHE A 355 -56.39 45.52 -18.25
C PHE A 355 -55.17 45.37 -19.17
N LEU A 356 -55.11 46.11 -20.28
CA LEU A 356 -53.93 46.14 -21.15
C LEU A 356 -52.70 46.69 -20.41
N ALA A 357 -52.86 47.76 -19.62
CA ALA A 357 -51.77 48.31 -18.82
C ALA A 357 -51.27 47.32 -17.75
N ASN A 358 -52.17 46.58 -17.11
CA ASN A 358 -51.80 45.53 -16.15
C ASN A 358 -51.04 44.38 -16.83
N ALA A 359 -51.52 43.90 -17.96
CA ALA A 359 -50.83 42.84 -18.73
C ALA A 359 -49.44 43.27 -19.21
N ASP A 360 -49.31 44.52 -19.68
CA ASP A 360 -48.03 45.11 -20.10
C ASP A 360 -47.06 45.29 -18.90
N ALA A 361 -47.57 45.66 -17.72
CA ALA A 361 -46.78 45.71 -16.50
C ALA A 361 -46.28 44.31 -16.07
N ASP A 362 -47.14 43.29 -16.10
CA ASP A 362 -46.76 41.90 -15.80
C ASP A 362 -45.75 41.35 -16.83
N ALA A 363 -45.89 41.69 -18.11
CA ALA A 363 -44.95 41.32 -19.16
C ALA A 363 -43.57 41.97 -18.94
N ARG A 364 -43.53 43.26 -18.60
CA ARG A 364 -42.28 43.96 -18.20
C ARG A 364 -41.65 43.34 -16.96
N ARG A 365 -42.45 42.96 -15.97
CA ARG A 365 -41.97 42.28 -14.75
C ARG A 365 -41.33 40.93 -15.09
N LEU A 366 -41.96 40.11 -15.95
CA LEU A 366 -41.39 38.86 -16.42
C LEU A 366 -40.08 39.06 -17.16
N ALA A 367 -40.02 40.03 -18.09
CA ALA A 367 -38.81 40.34 -18.83
C ALA A 367 -37.65 40.74 -17.89
N LEU A 368 -37.93 41.59 -16.90
CA LEU A 368 -36.95 41.96 -15.88
C LEU A 368 -36.47 40.75 -15.09
N LEU A 369 -37.38 39.85 -14.69
CA LEU A 369 -37.03 38.66 -13.92
C LEU A 369 -36.15 37.69 -14.72
N VAL A 370 -36.44 37.50 -16.00
CA VAL A 370 -35.59 36.71 -16.92
C VAL A 370 -34.20 37.32 -17.04
N THR A 371 -34.09 38.63 -17.25
CA THR A 371 -32.79 39.32 -17.30
C THR A 371 -32.01 39.10 -16.01
N ARG A 372 -32.64 39.29 -14.84
CA ARG A 372 -31.99 39.10 -13.54
C ARG A 372 -31.57 37.65 -13.29
N LEU A 373 -32.34 36.67 -13.76
CA LEU A 373 -31.95 35.27 -13.69
C LEU A 373 -30.73 34.95 -14.57
N LEU A 374 -30.67 35.52 -15.77
CA LEU A 374 -29.51 35.40 -16.65
C LEU A 374 -28.28 36.08 -16.04
N ASP A 375 -28.46 37.24 -15.41
CA ASP A 375 -27.39 37.94 -14.69
C ASP A 375 -26.86 37.08 -13.53
N LEU A 376 -27.74 36.47 -12.75
CA LEU A 376 -27.35 35.56 -11.66
C LEU A 376 -26.60 34.33 -12.20
N ALA A 377 -27.11 33.70 -13.26
CA ALA A 377 -26.45 32.54 -13.87
C ALA A 377 -25.08 32.89 -14.46
N ARG A 378 -24.94 34.07 -15.06
CA ARG A 378 -23.66 34.58 -15.56
C ARG A 378 -22.70 34.88 -14.42
N ALA A 379 -23.18 35.48 -13.32
CA ALA A 379 -22.37 35.72 -12.13
C ALA A 379 -21.86 34.41 -11.54
N ASP A 380 -22.72 33.39 -11.39
CA ASP A 380 -22.35 32.08 -10.83
C ASP A 380 -21.35 31.28 -11.72
N MET A 381 -21.30 31.58 -13.02
CA MET A 381 -20.37 30.97 -13.98
C MET A 381 -19.13 31.82 -14.28
N ALA A 382 -19.07 33.06 -13.77
CA ALA A 382 -17.96 33.96 -14.03
C ALA A 382 -16.68 33.43 -13.38
N GLU A 383 -15.57 33.58 -14.09
CA GLU A 383 -14.24 33.37 -13.52
C GLU A 383 -13.74 34.67 -12.89
N PRO A 384 -12.85 34.59 -11.88
CA PRO A 384 -12.22 35.78 -11.31
C PRO A 384 -11.52 36.58 -12.41
N GLY A 385 -11.78 37.89 -12.47
CA GLY A 385 -11.14 38.76 -13.44
C GLY A 385 -9.78 39.23 -12.91
N GLU A 386 -8.78 39.34 -13.78
CA GLU A 386 -7.46 39.90 -13.41
C GLU A 386 -7.40 41.43 -13.55
N GLU A 387 -8.53 42.07 -13.88
CA GLU A 387 -8.59 43.51 -14.09
C GLU A 387 -8.35 44.26 -12.78
N ARG A 388 -7.38 45.18 -12.83
CA ARG A 388 -6.97 46.01 -11.70
C ARG A 388 -7.70 47.34 -11.75
N THR A 389 -8.45 47.64 -10.69
CA THR A 389 -9.34 48.79 -10.62
C THR A 389 -9.00 49.69 -9.43
N ASP A 390 -9.03 50.99 -9.67
CA ASP A 390 -9.06 52.01 -8.61
C ASP A 390 -10.48 52.09 -8.05
N ALA A 391 -10.71 51.47 -6.88
CA ALA A 391 -12.03 51.41 -6.26
C ALA A 391 -12.57 52.80 -5.89
N ALA A 392 -11.68 53.76 -5.61
CA ALA A 392 -12.08 55.13 -5.27
C ALA A 392 -12.76 55.81 -6.47
N GLN A 393 -12.18 55.67 -7.66
CA GLN A 393 -12.74 56.22 -8.89
C GLN A 393 -14.10 55.61 -9.23
N VAL A 394 -14.25 54.30 -9.05
CA VAL A 394 -15.53 53.62 -9.28
C VAL A 394 -16.59 54.09 -8.30
N VAL A 395 -16.28 54.14 -7.00
CA VAL A 395 -17.24 54.61 -5.98
C VAL A 395 -17.68 56.05 -6.27
N MET A 396 -16.75 56.94 -6.60
CA MET A 396 -17.06 58.33 -6.95
C MET A 396 -17.99 58.40 -8.18
N ARG A 397 -17.66 57.67 -9.25
CA ARG A 397 -18.46 57.64 -10.48
C ARG A 397 -19.89 57.15 -10.23
N VAL A 398 -20.04 56.07 -9.46
CA VAL A 398 -21.36 55.51 -9.13
C VAL A 398 -22.14 56.42 -8.18
N ALA A 399 -21.48 57.01 -7.19
CA ALA A 399 -22.09 57.96 -6.28
C ALA A 399 -22.64 59.17 -7.06
N ASP A 400 -21.84 59.76 -7.95
CA ASP A 400 -22.27 60.92 -8.74
C ASP A 400 -23.41 60.59 -9.70
N ALA A 401 -23.38 59.42 -10.33
CA ALA A 401 -24.47 58.95 -11.21
C ALA A 401 -25.78 58.66 -10.46
N SER A 402 -25.72 58.38 -9.17
CA SER A 402 -26.88 57.99 -8.35
C SER A 402 -27.48 59.14 -7.54
N ARG A 403 -26.85 60.33 -7.53
CA ARG A 403 -27.40 61.52 -6.88
C ARG A 403 -28.65 62.01 -7.61
N THR A 404 -29.75 62.19 -6.88
CA THR A 404 -31.00 62.77 -7.42
C THR A 404 -31.60 63.77 -6.43
N ALA A 405 -32.56 64.58 -6.87
CA ALA A 405 -33.31 65.45 -5.96
C ALA A 405 -33.99 64.62 -4.87
N GLY A 406 -33.59 64.83 -3.61
CA GLY A 406 -34.08 64.07 -2.44
C GLY A 406 -33.30 62.80 -2.07
N PHE A 407 -32.17 62.51 -2.72
CA PHE A 407 -31.28 61.40 -2.35
C PHE A 407 -29.82 61.85 -2.37
N SER A 408 -29.24 62.09 -1.20
CA SER A 408 -27.85 62.55 -1.04
C SER A 408 -26.90 61.38 -0.80
N ILE A 409 -25.70 61.46 -1.38
CA ILE A 409 -24.65 60.45 -1.19
C ILE A 409 -23.39 61.15 -0.67
N GLU A 410 -22.80 60.69 0.41
CA GLU A 410 -21.53 61.18 0.92
C GLU A 410 -20.47 60.09 0.77
N VAL A 411 -19.30 60.42 0.22
CA VAL A 411 -18.18 59.47 0.09
C VAL A 411 -17.06 59.91 1.03
N VAL A 412 -16.68 59.03 1.95
CA VAL A 412 -15.66 59.31 2.98
C VAL A 412 -14.56 58.24 2.96
N GLY A 413 -13.36 58.59 3.41
CA GLY A 413 -12.23 57.66 3.50
C GLY A 413 -11.44 57.46 2.19
N LEU A 414 -11.39 58.48 1.33
CA LEU A 414 -10.67 58.47 0.04
C LEU A 414 -9.13 58.64 0.16
N ALA A 415 -8.54 58.48 1.35
CA ALA A 415 -7.10 58.66 1.54
C ALA A 415 -6.34 57.41 1.05
N VAL A 416 -5.47 57.59 0.04
CA VAL A 416 -4.56 56.60 -0.59
C VAL A 416 -5.04 55.15 -0.47
N LEU A 417 -5.95 54.75 -1.34
CA LEU A 417 -6.46 53.38 -1.40
C LEU A 417 -5.64 52.53 -2.39
N PRO A 418 -5.38 51.26 -2.06
CA PRO A 418 -4.70 50.34 -2.96
C PRO A 418 -5.58 49.98 -4.17
N ILE A 419 -4.94 49.66 -5.29
CA ILE A 419 -5.61 49.09 -6.46
C ILE A 419 -6.08 47.68 -6.11
N VAL A 420 -7.32 47.35 -6.46
CA VAL A 420 -7.90 46.01 -6.21
C VAL A 420 -8.03 45.21 -7.50
N THR A 421 -7.87 43.89 -7.40
CA THR A 421 -8.06 42.95 -8.52
C THR A 421 -9.53 42.56 -8.61
N VAL A 422 -10.35 43.49 -9.12
CA VAL A 422 -11.80 43.35 -9.34
C VAL A 422 -12.17 44.17 -10.58
N PRO A 423 -12.93 43.63 -11.55
CA PRO A 423 -13.41 44.42 -12.69
C PRO A 423 -14.25 45.62 -12.26
N ALA A 424 -14.00 46.80 -12.82
CA ALA A 424 -14.73 48.02 -12.47
C ALA A 424 -16.25 47.86 -12.61
N THR A 425 -16.69 47.19 -13.66
CA THR A 425 -18.10 46.88 -13.94
C THR A 425 -18.77 46.05 -12.84
N THR A 426 -18.02 45.19 -12.16
CA THR A 426 -18.53 44.37 -11.04
C THR A 426 -18.82 45.26 -9.83
N LEU A 427 -17.87 46.12 -9.46
CA LEU A 427 -18.03 47.04 -8.34
C LEU A 427 -19.13 48.08 -8.64
N GLU A 428 -19.20 48.58 -9.88
CA GLU A 428 -20.28 49.45 -10.35
C GLU A 428 -21.66 48.81 -10.19
N ALA A 429 -21.84 47.57 -10.66
CA ALA A 429 -23.11 46.86 -10.58
C ALA A 429 -23.55 46.59 -9.13
N VAL A 430 -22.61 46.20 -8.26
CA VAL A 430 -22.88 45.95 -6.83
C VAL A 430 -23.30 47.23 -6.13
N LEU A 431 -22.52 48.31 -6.29
CA LEU A 431 -22.81 49.60 -5.65
C LEU A 431 -24.14 50.18 -6.15
N ALA A 432 -24.40 50.15 -7.46
CA ALA A 432 -25.67 50.60 -8.02
C ALA A 432 -26.86 49.83 -7.44
N THR A 433 -26.69 48.52 -7.23
CA THR A 433 -27.73 47.68 -6.61
C THR A 433 -27.97 48.05 -5.14
N LEU A 434 -26.91 48.29 -4.37
CA LEU A 434 -27.03 48.71 -2.97
C LEU A 434 -27.69 50.09 -2.84
N LEU A 435 -27.27 51.06 -3.65
CA LEU A 435 -27.84 52.41 -3.63
C LEU A 435 -29.32 52.42 -4.04
N GLU A 436 -29.68 51.67 -5.08
CA GLU A 436 -31.07 51.54 -5.50
C GLU A 436 -31.92 50.84 -4.42
N ASN A 437 -31.38 49.84 -3.72
CA ASN A 437 -32.07 49.20 -2.60
C ASN A 437 -32.32 50.18 -1.44
N SER A 438 -31.32 50.99 -1.07
CA SER A 438 -31.45 52.04 -0.04
C SER A 438 -32.51 53.06 -0.43
N ARG A 439 -32.47 53.58 -1.67
CA ARG A 439 -33.49 54.51 -2.19
C ARG A 439 -34.89 53.92 -2.13
N GLN A 440 -35.06 52.68 -2.60
CA GLN A 440 -36.36 52.00 -2.54
C GLN A 440 -36.80 51.73 -1.09
N ALA A 441 -35.89 51.69 -0.11
CA ALA A 441 -36.22 51.46 1.30
C ALA A 441 -36.71 52.74 2.00
N GLY A 442 -36.68 53.86 1.30
CA GLY A 442 -37.06 55.16 1.83
C GLY A 442 -35.89 55.95 2.44
N ALA A 443 -34.64 55.49 2.24
CA ALA A 443 -33.48 56.26 2.64
C ALA A 443 -33.40 57.57 1.84
N GLN A 444 -33.04 58.66 2.51
CA GLN A 444 -32.82 59.99 1.93
C GLN A 444 -31.34 60.30 1.80
N SER A 445 -30.50 59.63 2.60
CA SER A 445 -29.05 59.80 2.59
C SER A 445 -28.30 58.48 2.71
N VAL A 446 -27.20 58.38 1.98
CA VAL A 446 -26.28 57.23 2.05
C VAL A 446 -24.85 57.71 2.23
N THR A 447 -24.13 57.14 3.18
CA THR A 447 -22.69 57.35 3.36
C THR A 447 -21.93 56.12 2.87
N ILE A 448 -21.08 56.29 1.86
CA ILE A 448 -20.14 55.27 1.39
C ILE A 448 -18.78 55.54 2.03
N GLN A 449 -18.37 54.67 2.94
CA GLN A 449 -17.09 54.74 3.62
C GLN A 449 -16.13 53.69 3.06
N LEU A 450 -14.98 54.14 2.56
CA LEU A 450 -13.89 53.27 2.17
C LEU A 450 -12.85 53.23 3.29
N SER A 451 -12.34 52.04 3.59
CA SER A 451 -11.26 51.85 4.54
C SER A 451 -10.42 50.67 4.10
N THR A 452 -9.12 50.70 4.38
CA THR A 452 -8.23 49.58 4.07
C THR A 452 -7.70 48.98 5.37
N THR A 453 -7.56 47.67 5.36
CA THR A 453 -6.77 46.92 6.34
C THR A 453 -5.51 46.39 5.64
N ASP A 454 -4.61 45.74 6.38
CA ASP A 454 -3.39 45.15 5.81
C ASP A 454 -3.67 44.08 4.73
N THR A 455 -4.88 43.51 4.69
CA THR A 455 -5.20 42.37 3.82
C THR A 455 -6.40 42.59 2.90
N GLN A 456 -7.24 43.61 3.17
CA GLN A 456 -8.50 43.81 2.46
C GLN A 456 -8.89 45.29 2.38
N LEU A 457 -9.49 45.68 1.24
CA LEU A 457 -10.30 46.88 1.10
C LEU A 457 -11.71 46.60 1.62
N GLU A 458 -12.22 47.47 2.49
CA GLU A 458 -13.59 47.42 3.00
C GLU A 458 -14.37 48.67 2.54
N VAL A 459 -15.49 48.44 1.85
CA VAL A 459 -16.43 49.47 1.42
C VAL A 459 -17.73 49.28 2.18
N ARG A 460 -18.07 50.24 3.05
CA ARG A 460 -19.32 50.27 3.82
C ARG A 460 -20.31 51.21 3.17
N VAL A 461 -21.52 50.73 2.92
CA VAL A 461 -22.66 51.53 2.43
C VAL A 461 -23.66 51.62 3.57
N ASN A 462 -23.74 52.80 4.20
CA ASN A 462 -24.64 53.08 5.32
C ASN A 462 -25.81 53.92 4.83
N ASP A 463 -27.05 53.46 5.02
CA ASP A 463 -28.24 54.25 4.71
C ASP A 463 -29.02 54.67 5.97
N ASP A 464 -29.76 55.77 5.86
CA ASP A 464 -30.63 56.32 6.92
C ASP A 464 -32.05 55.74 6.89
N GLY A 465 -32.26 54.62 6.19
CA GLY A 465 -33.53 53.93 6.12
C GLY A 465 -33.90 53.20 7.42
N PRO A 466 -35.08 52.54 7.47
CA PRO A 466 -35.60 51.88 8.67
C PRO A 466 -34.80 50.62 9.12
N GLY A 467 -33.64 50.38 8.51
CA GLY A 467 -32.82 49.20 8.76
C GLY A 467 -33.44 47.91 8.22
N VAL A 468 -32.77 46.78 8.50
CA VAL A 468 -33.29 45.44 8.18
C VAL A 468 -33.58 44.68 9.48
N PRO A 469 -34.79 44.12 9.66
CA PRO A 469 -35.12 43.28 10.80
C PRO A 469 -34.13 42.11 10.97
N LEU A 470 -33.73 41.83 12.22
CA LEU A 470 -32.76 40.77 12.54
C LEU A 470 -33.11 39.41 11.93
N ALA A 471 -34.40 39.06 11.90
CA ALA A 471 -34.89 37.79 11.35
C ALA A 471 -34.66 37.66 9.83
N ASP A 472 -34.57 38.78 9.12
CA ASP A 472 -34.47 38.82 7.65
C ASP A 472 -33.02 38.97 7.16
N ARG A 473 -32.10 39.45 8.01
CA ARG A 473 -30.69 39.70 7.65
C ARG A 473 -29.98 38.49 7.06
N GLY A 474 -30.23 37.30 7.63
CA GLY A 474 -29.65 36.04 7.14
C GLY A 474 -30.16 35.63 5.75
N ARG A 475 -31.34 36.13 5.36
CA ARG A 475 -32.05 35.74 4.14
C ARG A 475 -32.00 36.79 3.03
N LEU A 476 -31.54 38.01 3.32
CA LEU A 476 -31.42 39.11 2.36
C LEU A 476 -30.72 38.76 1.05
N PHE A 477 -29.81 37.80 1.10
CA PHE A 477 -28.98 37.37 -0.03
C PHE A 477 -29.47 36.05 -0.64
N GLU A 478 -30.55 35.46 -0.11
CA GLU A 478 -31.22 34.33 -0.73
C GLU A 478 -31.95 34.81 -2.00
N PRO A 479 -31.82 34.12 -3.14
CA PRO A 479 -32.58 34.45 -4.34
C PRO A 479 -34.10 34.49 -4.04
N PHE A 480 -34.78 35.49 -4.61
CA PHE A 480 -36.23 35.73 -4.48
C PHE A 480 -36.72 36.20 -3.10
N PHE A 481 -35.81 36.38 -2.14
CA PHE A 481 -36.17 37.02 -0.88
C PHE A 481 -36.35 38.53 -1.07
N THR A 482 -37.53 39.04 -0.74
CA THR A 482 -37.81 40.48 -0.77
C THR A 482 -38.95 40.83 0.19
N THR A 483 -38.81 41.97 0.87
CA THR A 483 -39.87 42.58 1.68
C THR A 483 -40.75 43.54 0.88
N LYS A 484 -40.43 43.78 -0.40
CA LYS A 484 -41.07 44.77 -1.28
C LYS A 484 -41.74 44.11 -2.48
N ARG A 485 -42.35 42.95 -2.25
CA ARG A 485 -43.00 42.15 -3.30
C ARG A 485 -44.11 42.92 -4.01
N ASP A 486 -44.82 43.77 -3.25
CA ASP A 486 -45.96 44.56 -3.72
C ASP A 486 -45.55 45.77 -4.59
N THR A 487 -44.32 46.26 -4.43
CA THR A 487 -43.76 47.36 -5.25
C THR A 487 -42.86 46.85 -6.37
N GLY A 488 -42.91 45.55 -6.69
CA GLY A 488 -42.21 44.96 -7.84
C GLY A 488 -40.78 44.47 -7.57
N GLY A 489 -40.36 44.35 -6.30
CA GLY A 489 -39.05 43.77 -5.97
C GLY A 489 -38.93 42.32 -6.44
N THR A 490 -37.86 41.99 -7.16
CA THR A 490 -37.59 40.61 -7.63
C THR A 490 -36.86 39.76 -6.60
N GLY A 491 -36.22 40.38 -5.59
CA GLY A 491 -35.41 39.69 -4.59
C GLY A 491 -34.12 39.06 -5.14
N LEU A 492 -33.73 39.38 -6.38
CA LEU A 492 -32.52 38.82 -7.00
C LEU A 492 -31.30 39.74 -6.90
N GLY A 493 -31.49 41.05 -6.68
CA GLY A 493 -30.41 42.04 -6.72
C GLY A 493 -29.26 41.73 -5.75
N LEU A 494 -29.56 41.56 -4.47
CA LEU A 494 -28.54 41.28 -3.45
C LEU A 494 -27.87 39.91 -3.64
N ALA A 495 -28.60 38.91 -4.14
CA ALA A 495 -28.04 37.60 -4.47
C ALA A 495 -27.03 37.70 -5.63
N ILE A 496 -27.37 38.44 -6.69
CA ILE A 496 -26.46 38.72 -7.82
C ILE A 496 -25.23 39.48 -7.33
N SER A 497 -25.42 40.55 -6.54
CA SER A 497 -24.31 41.34 -6.00
C SER A 497 -23.36 40.49 -5.15
N ARG A 498 -23.90 39.58 -4.33
CA ARG A 498 -23.07 38.66 -3.54
C ARG A 498 -22.28 37.71 -4.45
N SER A 499 -22.93 37.06 -5.41
CA SER A 499 -22.27 36.13 -6.35
C SER A 499 -21.15 36.82 -7.12
N LEU A 500 -21.39 38.03 -7.64
CA LEU A 500 -20.39 38.83 -8.35
C LEU A 500 -19.14 39.13 -7.50
N ILE A 501 -19.30 39.44 -6.21
CA ILE A 501 -18.18 39.73 -5.31
C ILE A 501 -17.47 38.45 -4.85
N GLU A 502 -18.22 37.37 -4.58
CA GLU A 502 -17.66 36.08 -4.15
C GLU A 502 -16.79 35.43 -5.22
N VAL A 503 -17.15 35.56 -6.51
CA VAL A 503 -16.31 35.14 -7.64
C VAL A 503 -14.96 35.85 -7.62
N GLN A 504 -14.92 37.12 -7.20
CA GLN A 504 -13.67 37.88 -7.06
C GLN A 504 -12.97 37.63 -5.73
N ARG A 505 -13.31 36.53 -5.03
CA ARG A 505 -12.78 36.15 -3.70
C ARG A 505 -13.09 37.18 -2.59
N GLY A 506 -14.02 38.09 -2.84
CA GLY A 506 -14.51 39.05 -1.85
C GLY A 506 -15.68 38.51 -1.02
N GLY A 507 -16.24 39.37 -0.18
CA GLY A 507 -17.46 39.07 0.57
C GLY A 507 -18.41 40.26 0.63
N LEU A 508 -19.72 39.97 0.58
CA LEU A 508 -20.78 40.96 0.77
C LEU A 508 -21.66 40.55 1.98
N THR A 509 -21.66 41.39 3.01
CA THR A 509 -22.35 41.15 4.28
C THR A 509 -23.19 42.35 4.70
N ILE A 510 -24.12 42.14 5.63
CA ILE A 510 -24.82 43.22 6.34
C ILE A 510 -24.31 43.27 7.78
N SER A 511 -24.10 44.47 8.31
CA SER A 511 -23.72 44.71 9.71
C SER A 511 -24.87 44.43 10.66
N ASP A 512 -24.55 44.26 11.94
CA ASP A 512 -25.54 44.12 13.00
C ASP A 512 -26.14 45.45 13.51
N SER A 513 -25.82 46.58 12.87
CA SER A 513 -26.29 47.93 13.24
C SER A 513 -27.81 48.10 13.14
N GLU A 514 -28.37 49.08 13.87
CA GLU A 514 -29.79 49.47 13.76
C GLU A 514 -30.11 50.06 12.37
N ILE A 515 -29.14 50.78 11.79
CA ILE A 515 -29.19 51.25 10.40
C ILE A 515 -28.74 50.15 9.42
N ALA A 516 -29.20 50.21 8.17
CA ALA A 516 -28.76 49.26 7.15
C ALA A 516 -27.35 49.62 6.69
N THR A 517 -26.38 48.77 7.07
CA THR A 517 -24.98 48.90 6.66
C THR A 517 -24.56 47.66 5.90
N PHE A 518 -24.36 47.80 4.59
CA PHE A 518 -23.79 46.75 3.75
C PHE A 518 -22.28 46.90 3.68
N ILE A 519 -21.55 45.80 3.82
CA ILE A 519 -20.09 45.77 3.86
C ILE A 519 -19.59 44.86 2.73
N ILE A 520 -18.89 45.46 1.77
CA ILE A 520 -18.14 44.79 0.71
C ILE A 520 -16.68 44.66 1.17
N ARG A 521 -16.13 43.45 1.13
CA ARG A 521 -14.72 43.17 1.43
C ARG A 521 -14.05 42.61 0.20
N ILE A 522 -12.94 43.21 -0.20
CA ILE A 522 -12.16 42.79 -1.37
C ILE A 522 -10.72 42.50 -0.90
N PRO A 523 -10.16 41.31 -1.19
CA PRO A 523 -8.78 41.01 -0.84
C PRO A 523 -7.82 41.94 -1.56
N LEU A 524 -6.81 42.42 -0.84
CA LEU A 524 -5.63 43.01 -1.46
C LEU A 524 -4.72 41.85 -1.83
N GLU A 525 -4.41 41.70 -3.12
CA GLU A 525 -3.33 40.81 -3.52
C GLU A 525 -2.02 41.34 -2.89
N ILE A 526 -1.31 40.47 -2.18
CA ILE A 526 0.06 40.72 -1.69
C ILE A 526 1.02 40.58 -2.86
#